data_AF-A0A8J7XIY4-F1
#
_entry.id   AF-A0A8J7XIY4-F1
#
_cell.length_a   1.000
_cell.length_b   1.000
_cell.length_c   1.000
_cell.angle_alpha   90.00
_cell.angle_beta   90.00
_cell.angle_gamma   90.00
#
_symmetry.space_group_name_H-M   'P 1'
#
loop_
_entity.id
_entity.type
_entity.pdbx_description
1 polymer ?
#
loop_
_entity_poly.entity_id
_entity_poly.type
_entity_poly.pdbx_seq_one_letter_code
_entity_poly.pdbx_strand_id
1 'polypeptide(L)'
;MNVDNDLSKERDDFLERLSKKEKAEFIKNERKCLNARNRMWEEIKERKETEIKEGLRISQEHEKYLDLCIFPFIQTEKGELSSYRFIRPEPLIELNPGVKNFDFLIYNWKSNAIFVEVKRTISHDGDTKSIVKNIREKIDEVKKKEDYIKKNYLKTRKDIEFEFVIAVPSENAEDMIVEVEKDGGGIIVWSIHIIEPVKDNVPRRYHLKMSRFMADDRAERLGFIHRDKNLRKMLGRGIETQMGSSFQVFPSSSSLQYLRVLNQLVDIKGTRKELNMGKIQEFFYEKEFAELCSSLERMNRSSVFINRRIQMAINKALDIDFIETTESPGIFNVKTRSTNIRQIEKNTLEPKYVRYKLREKERAFREKNKAECFRELREEFEKVFKKQKSLEKWLT
;
A
#
# COMPACT_ATOMS: atom_id res chain seq x y z
N MET A 1 7.77 -15.68 15.21
CA MET A 1 7.45 -16.35 16.49
C MET A 1 5.95 -16.22 16.72
N ASN A 2 5.25 -17.33 16.88
CA ASN A 2 3.79 -17.37 17.02
C ASN A 2 3.42 -17.01 18.46
N VAL A 3 3.05 -15.75 18.69
CA VAL A 3 2.64 -15.22 20.01
C VAL A 3 1.48 -16.02 20.61
N ASP A 4 0.60 -16.58 19.77
CA ASP A 4 -0.53 -17.43 20.20
C ASP A 4 -0.10 -18.75 20.87
N ASN A 5 0.99 -19.37 20.39
CA ASN A 5 1.45 -20.64 20.97
C ASN A 5 2.08 -20.45 22.34
N ASP A 6 2.80 -19.35 22.54
CA ASP A 6 3.46 -19.05 23.81
C ASP A 6 2.45 -18.65 24.89
N LEU A 7 1.44 -17.82 24.54
CA LEU A 7 0.44 -17.39 25.51
C LEU A 7 -0.52 -18.52 25.91
N SER A 8 -0.92 -19.38 24.96
CA SER A 8 -1.76 -20.55 25.29
C SER A 8 -1.03 -21.50 26.22
N LYS A 9 0.25 -21.77 25.95
CA LYS A 9 1.07 -22.64 26.78
C LYS A 9 1.29 -22.06 28.18
N GLU A 10 1.61 -20.77 28.28
CA GLU A 10 1.77 -20.10 29.59
C GLU A 10 0.48 -20.15 30.42
N ARG A 11 -0.67 -19.96 29.76
CA ARG A 11 -1.97 -20.07 30.39
C ARG A 11 -2.24 -21.48 30.90
N ASP A 12 -1.98 -22.49 30.09
CA ASP A 12 -2.23 -23.89 30.47
C ASP A 12 -1.30 -24.32 31.61
N ASP A 13 -0.01 -23.95 31.55
CA ASP A 13 0.98 -24.17 32.62
C ASP A 13 0.58 -23.49 33.93
N PHE A 14 0.03 -22.27 33.86
CA PHE A 14 -0.48 -21.57 35.04
C PHE A 14 -1.71 -22.27 35.62
N LEU A 15 -2.67 -22.63 34.75
CA LEU A 15 -3.87 -23.33 35.18
C LEU A 15 -3.50 -24.63 35.87
N GLU A 16 -2.59 -25.44 35.34
CA GLU A 16 -2.19 -26.72 35.93
C GLU A 16 -1.78 -26.62 37.41
N ARG A 17 -1.14 -25.51 37.81
CA ARG A 17 -0.67 -25.25 39.18
C ARG A 17 -1.79 -24.94 40.19
N LEU A 18 -3.00 -24.63 39.71
CA LEU A 18 -4.14 -24.29 40.55
C LEU A 18 -4.92 -25.53 40.98
N SER A 19 -5.54 -25.48 42.16
CA SER A 19 -6.51 -26.49 42.60
C SER A 19 -7.77 -26.46 41.72
N LYS A 20 -8.60 -27.50 41.79
CA LYS A 20 -9.84 -27.60 41.00
C LYS A 20 -10.79 -26.41 41.23
N LYS A 21 -10.87 -25.91 42.47
CA LYS A 21 -11.73 -24.78 42.85
C LYS A 21 -11.19 -23.46 42.28
N GLU A 22 -9.90 -23.23 42.41
CA GLU A 22 -9.22 -22.03 41.89
C GLU A 22 -9.23 -21.99 40.36
N LYS A 23 -9.01 -23.12 39.69
CA LYS A 23 -9.18 -23.25 38.23
C LYS A 23 -10.56 -22.78 37.78
N ALA A 24 -11.61 -23.26 38.44
CA ALA A 24 -12.98 -22.90 38.10
C ALA A 24 -13.26 -21.41 38.33
N GLU A 25 -12.72 -20.83 39.40
CA GLU A 25 -12.85 -19.40 39.70
C GLU A 25 -12.08 -18.52 38.72
N PHE A 26 -10.84 -18.89 38.39
CA PHE A 26 -10.02 -18.20 37.40
C PHE A 26 -10.70 -18.19 36.03
N ILE A 27 -11.15 -19.35 35.53
CA ILE A 27 -11.87 -19.44 34.25
C ILE A 27 -13.15 -18.61 34.25
N LYS A 28 -13.89 -18.56 35.37
CA LYS A 28 -15.08 -17.73 35.51
C LYS A 28 -14.74 -16.24 35.41
N ASN A 29 -13.69 -15.79 36.08
CA ASN A 29 -13.26 -14.40 36.06
C ASN A 29 -12.66 -14.01 34.69
N GLU A 30 -11.91 -14.90 34.06
CA GLU A 30 -11.41 -14.76 32.69
C GLU A 30 -12.56 -14.57 31.70
N ARG A 31 -13.61 -15.40 31.78
CA ARG A 31 -14.82 -15.23 30.94
C ARG A 31 -15.50 -13.89 31.18
N LYS A 32 -15.62 -13.44 32.43
CA LYS A 32 -16.23 -12.13 32.75
C LYS A 32 -15.41 -10.98 32.17
N CYS A 33 -14.10 -11.00 32.37
CA CYS A 33 -13.17 -9.98 31.88
C CYS A 33 -13.15 -9.94 30.34
N LEU A 34 -13.09 -11.08 29.67
CA LEU A 34 -13.20 -11.17 28.21
C LEU A 34 -14.55 -10.66 27.70
N ASN A 35 -15.66 -11.00 28.36
CA ASN A 35 -16.99 -10.51 27.96
C ASN A 35 -17.10 -8.99 28.10
N ALA A 36 -16.56 -8.41 29.18
CA ALA A 36 -16.52 -6.96 29.37
C ALA A 36 -15.69 -6.27 28.27
N ARG A 37 -14.49 -6.79 27.97
CA ARG A 37 -13.62 -6.25 26.91
C ARG A 37 -14.19 -6.44 25.51
N ASN A 38 -14.90 -7.54 25.25
CA ASN A 38 -15.58 -7.77 23.97
C ASN A 38 -16.71 -6.76 23.75
N ARG A 39 -17.38 -6.27 24.80
CA ARG A 39 -18.36 -5.17 24.67
C ARG A 39 -17.71 -3.88 24.18
N MET A 40 -16.48 -3.59 24.63
CA MET A 40 -15.72 -2.44 24.16
C MET A 40 -15.44 -2.50 22.65
N TRP A 41 -15.32 -3.70 22.06
CA TRP A 41 -15.18 -3.83 20.61
C TRP A 41 -16.41 -3.28 19.88
N GLU A 42 -17.61 -3.67 20.32
CA GLU A 42 -18.85 -3.21 19.69
C GLU A 42 -19.01 -1.69 19.80
N GLU A 43 -18.53 -1.07 20.89
CA GLU A 43 -18.52 0.39 21.05
C GLU A 43 -17.55 1.11 20.08
N ILE A 44 -16.40 0.51 19.75
CA ILE A 44 -15.40 1.14 18.86
C ILE A 44 -15.53 0.72 17.39
N LYS A 45 -16.34 -0.31 17.10
CA LYS A 45 -16.45 -0.96 15.79
C LYS A 45 -16.86 -0.01 14.70
N GLU A 46 -17.87 0.83 14.95
CA GLU A 46 -18.36 1.82 13.98
C GLU A 46 -17.25 2.83 13.61
N ARG A 47 -16.54 3.37 14.62
CA ARG A 47 -15.38 4.23 14.38
C ARG A 47 -14.31 3.52 13.57
N LYS A 48 -14.02 2.24 13.86
CA LYS A 48 -13.05 1.44 13.09
C LYS A 48 -13.50 1.19 11.65
N GLU A 49 -14.79 1.05 11.41
CA GLU A 49 -15.34 0.92 10.07
C GLU A 49 -15.15 2.21 9.28
N THR A 50 -15.46 3.36 9.88
CA THR A 50 -15.26 4.69 9.28
C THR A 50 -13.79 4.94 8.98
N GLU A 51 -12.87 4.62 9.90
CA GLU A 51 -11.42 4.69 9.65
C GLU A 51 -11.00 3.86 8.43
N ILE A 52 -11.54 2.65 8.27
CA ILE A 52 -11.22 1.77 7.13
C ILE A 52 -11.75 2.38 5.84
N LYS A 53 -13.02 2.79 5.81
CA LYS A 53 -13.66 3.42 4.64
C LYS A 53 -12.90 4.68 4.20
N GLU A 54 -12.51 5.52 5.14
CA GLU A 54 -11.74 6.72 4.85
C GLU A 54 -10.34 6.37 4.31
N GLY A 55 -9.67 5.38 4.88
CA GLY A 55 -8.41 4.85 4.34
C GLY A 55 -8.53 4.34 2.91
N LEU A 56 -9.67 3.73 2.53
CA LEU A 56 -9.94 3.31 1.16
C LEU A 56 -10.09 4.49 0.21
N ARG A 57 -10.81 5.53 0.64
CA ARG A 57 -10.99 6.77 -0.12
C ARG A 57 -9.64 7.45 -0.35
N ILE A 58 -8.83 7.60 0.69
CA ILE A 58 -7.47 8.16 0.60
C ILE A 58 -6.61 7.34 -0.38
N SER A 59 -6.68 6.00 -0.33
CA SER A 59 -5.92 5.12 -1.22
C SER A 59 -6.34 5.29 -2.68
N GLN A 60 -7.66 5.29 -2.97
CA GLN A 60 -8.20 5.56 -4.31
C GLN A 60 -7.69 6.87 -4.89
N GLU A 61 -7.62 7.88 -4.04
CA GLU A 61 -7.25 9.19 -4.49
C GLU A 61 -5.74 9.36 -4.65
N HIS A 62 -4.94 8.70 -3.82
CA HIS A 62 -3.48 8.60 -4.01
C HIS A 62 -3.14 7.90 -5.33
N GLU A 63 -3.88 6.84 -5.69
CA GLU A 63 -3.72 6.16 -6.99
C GLU A 63 -4.00 7.09 -8.18
N LYS A 64 -5.04 7.92 -8.10
CA LYS A 64 -5.28 8.93 -9.15
C LYS A 64 -4.08 9.86 -9.31
N TYR A 65 -3.45 10.25 -8.21
CA TYR A 65 -2.25 11.08 -8.25
C TYR A 65 -1.03 10.33 -8.80
N LEU A 66 -0.89 9.04 -8.48
CA LEU A 66 0.12 8.16 -9.07
C LEU A 66 -0.05 8.08 -10.59
N ASP A 67 -1.26 7.82 -11.07
CA ASP A 67 -1.57 7.76 -12.50
C ASP A 67 -1.17 9.06 -13.20
N LEU A 68 -1.48 10.20 -12.61
CA LEU A 68 -1.11 11.51 -13.15
C LEU A 68 0.41 11.72 -13.25
N CYS A 69 1.19 11.15 -12.33
CA CYS A 69 2.65 11.23 -12.37
C CYS A 69 3.25 10.26 -13.38
N ILE A 70 2.65 9.09 -13.54
CA ILE A 70 3.22 7.98 -14.31
C ILE A 70 2.83 8.05 -15.79
N PHE A 71 1.60 8.47 -16.09
CA PHE A 71 1.02 8.48 -17.44
C PHE A 71 1.96 9.05 -18.52
N PRO A 72 2.66 10.19 -18.31
CA PRO A 72 3.58 10.74 -19.30
C PRO A 72 4.74 9.81 -19.70
N PHE A 73 5.10 8.84 -18.84
CA PHE A 73 6.27 7.98 -18.99
C PHE A 73 5.93 6.56 -19.50
N ILE A 74 4.65 6.25 -19.71
CA ILE A 74 4.19 4.95 -20.25
C ILE A 74 3.85 5.05 -21.75
N GLN A 75 3.47 6.22 -22.25
CA GLN A 75 3.15 6.43 -23.68
C GLN A 75 4.43 6.55 -24.54
N THR A 76 5.23 5.49 -24.62
CA THR A 76 6.59 5.56 -25.17
C THR A 76 6.67 5.50 -26.70
N GLU A 77 5.58 5.25 -27.41
CA GLU A 77 5.64 5.09 -28.89
C GLU A 77 5.55 6.41 -29.66
N LYS A 78 4.96 7.48 -29.10
CA LYS A 78 4.80 8.78 -29.78
C LYS A 78 4.76 9.97 -28.81
N GLY A 79 5.73 10.06 -27.90
CA GLY A 79 5.78 11.12 -26.88
C GLY A 79 7.13 11.82 -26.77
N GLU A 80 7.11 13.07 -26.32
CA GLU A 80 8.30 13.89 -26.05
C GLU A 80 9.21 13.29 -24.95
N LEU A 81 8.69 12.37 -24.11
CA LEU A 81 9.41 11.64 -23.04
C LEU A 81 9.89 10.24 -23.44
N SER A 82 9.89 9.87 -24.72
CA SER A 82 10.24 8.52 -25.22
C SER A 82 11.58 7.94 -24.75
N SER A 83 12.49 8.76 -24.22
CA SER A 83 13.76 8.34 -23.63
C SER A 83 13.62 7.77 -22.21
N TYR A 84 12.59 8.16 -21.47
CA TYR A 84 12.26 7.64 -20.16
C TYR A 84 11.28 6.48 -20.30
N ARG A 85 11.49 5.46 -19.46
CA ARG A 85 10.63 4.30 -19.37
C ARG A 85 10.22 4.08 -17.94
N PHE A 86 8.92 3.84 -17.75
CA PHE A 86 8.44 3.24 -16.50
C PHE A 86 9.09 1.87 -16.31
N ILE A 87 9.68 1.63 -15.14
CA ILE A 87 10.37 0.37 -14.84
C ILE A 87 9.49 -0.51 -13.97
N ARG A 88 9.01 0.02 -12.84
CA ARG A 88 8.14 -0.73 -11.92
C ARG A 88 7.51 0.15 -10.84
N PRO A 89 6.36 -0.28 -10.28
CA PRO A 89 5.88 0.19 -9.00
C PRO A 89 6.73 -0.38 -7.87
N GLU A 90 6.78 0.34 -6.76
CA GLU A 90 7.42 -0.07 -5.50
C GLU A 90 8.75 -0.80 -5.73
N PRO A 91 9.80 -0.10 -6.21
CA PRO A 91 10.99 -0.73 -6.76
C PRO A 91 11.65 -1.75 -5.86
N LEU A 92 11.62 -1.65 -4.53
CA LEU A 92 12.28 -2.57 -3.59
C LEU A 92 11.38 -3.57 -2.86
N ILE A 93 10.13 -3.76 -3.28
CA ILE A 93 9.13 -4.50 -2.48
C ILE A 93 9.50 -5.97 -2.22
N GLU A 94 10.24 -6.61 -3.13
CA GLU A 94 10.61 -8.02 -2.99
C GLU A 94 11.74 -8.28 -1.99
N LEU A 95 12.46 -7.26 -1.56
CA LEU A 95 13.71 -7.44 -0.81
C LEU A 95 13.49 -7.78 0.66
N ASN A 96 12.42 -7.31 1.29
CA ASN A 96 11.97 -7.73 2.62
C ASN A 96 10.64 -7.02 2.96
N PRO A 97 9.67 -7.65 3.66
CA PRO A 97 8.70 -6.89 4.46
C PRO A 97 9.43 -5.90 5.39
N GLY A 98 9.17 -4.60 5.20
CA GLY A 98 9.70 -3.53 6.04
C GLY A 98 10.73 -2.59 5.37
N VAL A 99 11.19 -2.89 4.15
CA VAL A 99 12.03 -1.94 3.39
C VAL A 99 11.17 -0.76 2.95
N LYS A 100 11.58 0.46 3.33
CA LYS A 100 10.92 1.69 2.87
C LYS A 100 11.18 1.87 1.38
N ASN A 101 10.13 2.22 0.65
CA ASN A 101 10.14 2.16 -0.81
C ASN A 101 9.47 3.38 -1.40
N PHE A 102 9.95 3.83 -2.56
CA PHE A 102 9.26 4.83 -3.37
C PHE A 102 8.03 4.23 -4.03
N ASP A 103 7.11 5.06 -4.50
CA ASP A 103 5.90 4.55 -5.15
C ASP A 103 6.22 3.96 -6.52
N PHE A 104 7.18 4.54 -7.27
CA PHE A 104 7.63 3.99 -8.54
C PHE A 104 9.04 4.43 -8.96
N LEU A 105 9.55 3.75 -10.01
CA LEU A 105 10.84 3.99 -10.65
C LEU A 105 10.66 4.21 -12.16
N ILE A 106 11.22 5.31 -12.67
CA ILE A 106 11.41 5.56 -14.11
C ILE A 106 12.90 5.63 -14.44
N TYR A 107 13.27 5.30 -15.67
CA TYR A 107 14.66 5.23 -16.08
C TYR A 107 14.86 5.72 -17.51
N ASN A 108 15.85 6.60 -17.69
CA ASN A 108 16.40 6.96 -18.99
C ASN A 108 17.78 6.30 -19.14
N TRP A 109 17.88 5.40 -20.12
CA TRP A 109 19.07 4.59 -20.38
C TRP A 109 20.34 5.40 -20.74
N LYS A 110 20.19 6.69 -21.06
CA LYS A 110 21.30 7.59 -21.38
C LYS A 110 21.76 8.45 -20.21
N SER A 111 20.97 8.60 -19.15
CA SER A 111 21.22 9.64 -18.13
C SER A 111 21.06 9.13 -16.70
N ASN A 112 19.83 8.89 -16.26
CA ASN A 112 19.46 8.84 -14.85
C ASN A 112 18.29 7.90 -14.60
N ALA A 113 18.21 7.41 -13.37
CA ALA A 113 17.05 6.73 -12.82
C ALA A 113 16.38 7.64 -11.79
N ILE A 114 15.06 7.76 -11.84
CA ILE A 114 14.29 8.67 -10.99
C ILE A 114 13.34 7.86 -10.14
N PHE A 115 13.51 7.97 -8.83
CA PHE A 115 12.63 7.40 -7.81
C PHE A 115 11.61 8.44 -7.39
N VAL A 116 10.34 8.10 -7.49
CA VAL A 116 9.26 9.08 -7.28
C VAL A 116 8.36 8.63 -6.14
N GLU A 117 8.15 9.54 -5.19
CA GLU A 117 7.15 9.46 -4.14
C GLU A 117 6.00 10.41 -4.49
N VAL A 118 4.76 9.99 -4.31
CA VAL A 118 3.57 10.79 -4.58
C VAL A 118 2.80 11.02 -3.30
N LYS A 119 2.49 12.29 -3.00
CA LYS A 119 1.59 12.67 -1.91
C LYS A 119 0.38 13.37 -2.50
N ARG A 120 -0.80 12.92 -2.10
CA ARG A 120 -2.08 13.50 -2.55
C ARG A 120 -2.43 14.78 -1.82
N THR A 121 -2.13 14.87 -0.54
CA THR A 121 -2.50 15.99 0.33
C THR A 121 -1.49 16.07 1.45
N ILE A 122 -1.18 17.29 1.84
CA ILE A 122 -0.40 17.59 3.04
C ILE A 122 -1.37 18.27 3.99
N SER A 123 -1.77 17.56 5.05
CA SER A 123 -2.96 17.88 5.83
C SER A 123 -2.77 19.11 6.71
N HIS A 124 -1.59 19.32 7.32
CA HIS A 124 -1.29 20.49 8.16
C HIS A 124 0.21 20.82 8.25
N ASP A 125 0.53 22.02 8.75
CA ASP A 125 1.89 22.43 9.15
C ASP A 125 2.49 21.42 10.13
N GLY A 126 3.61 20.79 9.75
CA GLY A 126 4.24 19.67 10.47
C GLY A 126 4.27 18.36 9.67
N ASP A 127 3.35 18.20 8.71
CA ASP A 127 3.33 17.03 7.83
C ASP A 127 4.49 17.05 6.82
N THR A 128 4.82 18.23 6.26
CA THR A 128 5.92 18.38 5.28
C THR A 128 7.25 17.86 5.82
N LYS A 129 7.63 18.27 7.04
CA LYS A 129 8.87 17.82 7.70
C LYS A 129 8.91 16.30 7.88
N SER A 130 7.81 15.72 8.33
CA SER A 130 7.70 14.27 8.51
C SER A 130 7.79 13.52 7.18
N ILE A 131 7.22 14.08 6.12
CA ILE A 131 7.27 13.54 4.75
C ILE A 131 8.70 13.59 4.22
N VAL A 132 9.38 14.73 4.32
CA VAL A 132 10.79 14.87 3.87
C VAL A 132 11.68 13.88 4.62
N LYS A 133 11.54 13.77 5.94
CA LYS A 133 12.26 12.78 6.73
C LYS A 133 12.01 11.35 6.25
N ASN A 134 10.75 10.98 5.97
CA ASN A 134 10.41 9.66 5.45
C ASN A 134 11.06 9.39 4.09
N ILE A 135 11.08 10.40 3.21
CA ILE A 135 11.74 10.32 1.91
C ILE A 135 13.24 10.12 2.08
N ARG A 136 13.91 10.81 3.01
CA ARG A 136 15.34 10.56 3.30
C ARG A 136 15.63 9.13 3.68
N GLU A 137 14.79 8.55 4.54
CA GLU A 137 14.93 7.14 4.92
C GLU A 137 14.76 6.21 3.71
N LYS A 138 13.86 6.53 2.76
CA LYS A 138 13.74 5.80 1.49
C LYS A 138 14.98 5.98 0.59
N ILE A 139 15.54 7.19 0.52
CA ILE A 139 16.78 7.49 -0.23
C ILE A 139 17.93 6.63 0.28
N ASP A 140 18.09 6.54 1.59
CA ASP A 140 19.15 5.74 2.21
C ASP A 140 18.99 4.26 1.88
N GLU A 141 17.77 3.73 1.90
CA GLU A 141 17.50 2.35 1.49
C GLU A 141 17.81 2.11 0.01
N VAL A 142 17.45 3.04 -0.88
CA VAL A 142 17.80 2.96 -2.30
C VAL A 142 19.31 2.95 -2.51
N LYS A 143 20.05 3.84 -1.85
CA LYS A 143 21.52 3.92 -1.93
C LYS A 143 22.19 2.64 -1.44
N LYS A 144 21.74 2.08 -0.30
CA LYS A 144 22.23 0.78 0.21
C LYS A 144 21.99 -0.38 -0.76
N LYS A 145 21.05 -0.25 -1.69
CA LYS A 145 20.65 -1.29 -2.65
C LYS A 145 20.98 -0.95 -4.09
N GLU A 146 21.85 0.03 -4.31
CA GLU A 146 22.20 0.52 -5.65
C GLU A 146 22.67 -0.58 -6.60
N ASP A 147 23.59 -1.45 -6.17
CA ASP A 147 24.07 -2.57 -6.99
C ASP A 147 22.96 -3.54 -7.37
N TYR A 148 22.05 -3.80 -6.42
CA TYR A 148 20.91 -4.66 -6.66
C TYR A 148 19.96 -4.03 -7.69
N ILE A 149 19.69 -2.73 -7.60
CA ILE A 149 18.86 -1.98 -8.54
C ILE A 149 19.49 -1.95 -9.93
N LYS A 150 20.78 -1.58 -10.03
CA LYS A 150 21.54 -1.55 -11.30
C LYS A 150 21.52 -2.92 -11.99
N LYS A 151 21.78 -3.99 -11.23
CA LYS A 151 21.84 -5.36 -11.75
C LYS A 151 20.46 -5.96 -12.09
N ASN A 152 19.45 -5.71 -11.27
CA ASN A 152 18.17 -6.41 -11.39
C ASN A 152 17.12 -5.61 -12.16
N TYR A 153 17.14 -4.28 -12.09
CA TYR A 153 16.13 -3.44 -12.74
C TYR A 153 16.69 -2.70 -13.95
N LEU A 154 17.80 -1.97 -13.78
CA LEU A 154 18.33 -1.10 -14.84
C LEU A 154 19.17 -1.86 -15.88
N LYS A 155 19.61 -3.08 -15.56
CA LYS A 155 20.37 -4.00 -16.41
C LYS A 155 21.60 -3.36 -17.05
N THR A 156 22.35 -2.65 -16.24
CA THR A 156 23.45 -1.81 -16.69
C THR A 156 24.62 -1.92 -15.72
N ARG A 157 25.82 -1.77 -16.27
CA ARG A 157 27.07 -1.64 -15.51
C ARG A 157 27.59 -0.20 -15.52
N LYS A 158 26.91 0.70 -16.23
CA LYS A 158 27.26 2.13 -16.24
C LYS A 158 26.89 2.73 -14.90
N ASP A 159 27.68 3.69 -14.46
CA ASP A 159 27.27 4.56 -13.38
C ASP A 159 26.10 5.41 -13.86
N ILE A 160 24.98 5.24 -13.17
CA ILE A 160 23.74 5.95 -13.41
C ILE A 160 23.43 6.67 -12.12
N GLU A 161 23.08 7.92 -12.28
CA GLU A 161 22.72 8.76 -11.15
C GLU A 161 21.27 8.51 -10.77
N PHE A 162 21.04 8.47 -9.47
CA PHE A 162 19.71 8.37 -8.89
C PHE A 162 19.24 9.76 -8.48
N GLU A 163 18.11 10.15 -9.03
CA GLU A 163 17.38 11.34 -8.62
C GLU A 163 16.15 10.93 -7.82
N PHE A 164 15.79 11.78 -6.85
CA PHE A 164 14.69 11.52 -5.93
C PHE A 164 13.68 12.63 -6.07
N VAL A 165 12.42 12.26 -6.28
CA VAL A 165 11.33 13.18 -6.55
C VAL A 165 10.24 12.98 -5.50
N ILE A 166 9.66 14.09 -5.07
CA ILE A 166 8.35 14.10 -4.43
C ILE A 166 7.36 14.84 -5.33
N ALA A 167 6.26 14.18 -5.68
CA ALA A 167 5.14 14.79 -6.38
C ALA A 167 4.03 15.15 -5.38
N VAL A 168 3.55 16.39 -5.45
CA VAL A 168 2.52 16.94 -4.56
C VAL A 168 1.47 17.72 -5.37
N PRO A 169 0.30 18.05 -4.80
CA PRO A 169 -0.59 19.03 -5.40
C PRO A 169 0.11 20.39 -5.54
N SER A 170 -0.27 21.17 -6.55
CA SER A 170 0.34 22.47 -6.80
C SER A 170 0.28 23.44 -5.61
N GLU A 171 -0.80 23.37 -4.83
CA GLU A 171 -1.03 24.17 -3.62
C GLU A 171 -0.06 23.84 -2.49
N ASN A 172 0.59 22.67 -2.50
CA ASN A 172 1.55 22.24 -1.49
C ASN A 172 3.01 22.31 -1.96
N ALA A 173 3.25 22.72 -3.21
CA ALA A 173 4.56 22.67 -3.83
C ALA A 173 5.56 23.61 -3.16
N GLU A 174 5.14 24.82 -2.81
CA GLU A 174 6.02 25.83 -2.20
C GLU A 174 6.47 25.40 -0.79
N ASP A 175 5.53 24.99 0.06
CA ASP A 175 5.83 24.48 1.41
C ASP A 175 6.78 23.29 1.37
N MET A 176 6.59 22.40 0.40
CA MET A 176 7.47 21.25 0.20
C MET A 176 8.88 21.66 -0.23
N ILE A 177 9.02 22.63 -1.14
CA ILE A 177 10.35 23.12 -1.54
C ILE A 177 11.07 23.77 -0.36
N VAL A 178 10.38 24.62 0.40
CA VAL A 178 10.95 25.28 1.58
C VAL A 178 11.44 24.25 2.60
N GLU A 179 10.66 23.20 2.85
CA GLU A 179 11.06 22.17 3.82
C GLU A 179 12.22 21.30 3.31
N VAL A 180 12.22 20.93 2.02
CA VAL A 180 13.36 20.23 1.41
C VAL A 180 14.63 21.09 1.45
N GLU A 181 14.51 22.40 1.28
CA GLU A 181 15.66 23.32 1.37
C GLU A 181 16.23 23.36 2.78
N LYS A 182 15.37 23.47 3.80
CA LYS A 182 15.78 23.41 5.22
C LYS A 182 16.47 22.09 5.56
N ASP A 183 16.09 21.00 4.91
CA ASP A 183 16.68 19.67 5.08
C ASP A 183 17.91 19.42 4.17
N GLY A 184 18.39 20.45 3.44
CA GLY A 184 19.64 20.40 2.69
C GLY A 184 19.54 20.01 1.21
N GLY A 185 18.34 20.01 0.62
CA GLY A 185 18.16 19.83 -0.83
C GLY A 185 18.28 18.38 -1.32
N GLY A 186 18.41 18.17 -2.63
CA GLY A 186 18.58 16.85 -3.25
C GLY A 186 17.30 16.02 -3.37
N ILE A 187 16.14 16.66 -3.20
CA ILE A 187 14.82 16.12 -3.57
C ILE A 187 14.18 17.11 -4.53
N ILE A 188 13.80 16.63 -5.70
CA ILE A 188 13.15 17.43 -6.74
C ILE A 188 11.64 17.42 -6.47
N VAL A 189 11.00 18.59 -6.51
CA VAL A 189 9.55 18.71 -6.26
C VAL A 189 8.81 18.78 -7.60
N TRP A 190 7.90 17.84 -7.80
CA TRP A 190 6.90 17.88 -8.86
C TRP A 190 5.58 18.38 -8.32
N SER A 191 4.87 19.17 -9.12
CA SER A 191 3.52 19.63 -8.82
C SER A 191 2.53 19.16 -9.88
N ILE A 192 1.38 18.68 -9.40
CA ILE A 192 0.22 18.40 -10.24
C ILE A 192 -0.68 19.63 -10.22
N HIS A 193 -0.88 20.23 -11.39
CA HIS A 193 -1.77 21.37 -11.57
C HIS A 193 -3.09 20.89 -12.17
N ILE A 194 -4.19 21.27 -11.52
CA ILE A 194 -5.55 21.03 -12.02
C ILE A 194 -6.00 22.30 -12.75
N ILE A 195 -6.30 22.17 -14.04
CA ILE A 195 -6.87 23.24 -14.84
C ILE A 195 -8.38 22.99 -14.91
N GLU A 196 -9.12 23.74 -14.09
CA GLU A 196 -10.58 23.69 -14.07
C GLU A 196 -11.14 24.17 -15.42
N PRO A 197 -12.20 23.52 -15.93
CA PRO A 197 -12.79 23.88 -17.20
C PRO A 197 -13.51 25.23 -17.12
N VAL A 198 -13.35 26.04 -18.15
CA VAL A 198 -14.00 27.36 -18.26
C VAL A 198 -15.49 27.24 -18.61
N LYS A 199 -15.95 26.05 -19.04
CA LYS A 199 -17.35 25.74 -19.38
C LYS A 199 -17.69 24.31 -18.94
N ASP A 200 -18.94 24.08 -18.56
CA ASP A 200 -19.42 22.79 -18.00
C ASP A 200 -19.19 21.55 -18.89
N ASN A 201 -18.94 21.74 -20.19
CA ASN A 201 -18.70 20.67 -21.17
C ASN A 201 -17.23 20.44 -21.54
N VAL A 202 -16.27 21.15 -20.93
CA VAL A 202 -14.84 20.93 -21.17
C VAL A 202 -14.30 19.98 -20.10
N PRO A 203 -13.57 18.91 -20.46
CA PRO A 203 -12.97 18.05 -19.46
C PRO A 203 -11.87 18.79 -18.69
N ARG A 204 -11.77 18.50 -17.38
CA ARG A 204 -10.63 18.92 -16.55
C ARG A 204 -9.33 18.45 -17.18
N ARG A 205 -8.32 19.33 -17.23
CA ARG A 205 -6.97 18.99 -17.68
C ARG A 205 -6.02 18.98 -16.50
N TYR A 206 -5.05 18.08 -16.54
CA TYR A 206 -4.07 17.93 -15.48
C TYR A 206 -2.68 18.08 -16.09
N HIS A 207 -1.84 18.92 -15.49
CA HIS A 207 -0.47 19.11 -15.95
C HIS A 207 0.52 18.72 -14.85
N LEU A 208 1.48 17.86 -15.19
CA LEU A 208 2.64 17.56 -14.35
C LEU A 208 3.73 18.60 -14.61
N LYS A 209 4.21 19.26 -13.55
CA LYS A 209 5.26 20.27 -13.62
C LYS A 209 6.37 20.01 -12.63
N MET A 210 7.56 20.52 -12.93
CA MET A 210 8.64 20.65 -11.95
C MET A 210 8.47 22.01 -11.27
N SER A 211 8.27 22.00 -9.95
CA SER A 211 8.10 23.21 -9.16
C SER A 211 9.47 23.89 -8.97
N ARG A 212 9.53 25.21 -9.13
CA ARG A 212 10.79 25.97 -9.00
C ARG A 212 10.63 27.09 -7.98
N PHE A 213 11.59 27.19 -7.07
CA PHE A 213 11.64 28.23 -6.05
C PHE A 213 12.68 29.32 -6.35
N MET A 214 13.69 29.05 -7.20
CA MET A 214 14.85 29.94 -7.38
C MET A 214 15.46 29.89 -8.79
N ALA A 215 16.38 30.81 -9.08
CA ALA A 215 17.20 30.84 -10.29
C ALA A 215 17.97 29.53 -10.51
N ASP A 216 18.14 29.13 -11.77
CA ASP A 216 18.58 27.79 -12.18
C ASP A 216 19.93 27.37 -11.52
N ASP A 217 20.88 28.28 -11.32
CA ASP A 217 22.21 27.96 -10.76
C ASP A 217 22.18 27.53 -9.28
N ARG A 218 21.30 28.13 -8.46
CA ARG A 218 21.14 27.72 -7.05
C ARG A 218 20.32 26.44 -6.96
N ALA A 219 19.31 26.32 -7.81
CA ALA A 219 18.49 25.12 -7.88
C ALA A 219 19.29 23.89 -8.33
N GLU A 220 20.26 24.05 -9.24
CA GLU A 220 21.16 22.98 -9.68
C GLU A 220 22.11 22.54 -8.55
N ARG A 221 22.74 23.49 -7.85
CA ARG A 221 23.64 23.18 -6.72
C ARG A 221 22.95 22.45 -5.57
N LEU A 222 21.71 22.84 -5.27
CA LEU A 222 20.91 22.23 -4.22
C LEU A 222 20.15 20.98 -4.69
N GLY A 223 20.30 20.55 -5.96
CA GLY A 223 19.66 19.34 -6.47
C GLY A 223 18.13 19.42 -6.58
N PHE A 224 17.58 20.61 -6.82
CA PHE A 224 16.14 20.85 -6.98
C PHE A 224 15.63 20.67 -8.41
N ILE A 225 16.52 20.45 -9.36
CA ILE A 225 16.17 20.30 -10.78
C ILE A 225 16.78 19.03 -11.34
N HIS A 226 16.09 18.43 -12.30
CA HIS A 226 16.63 17.28 -13.04
C HIS A 226 17.91 17.65 -13.78
N ARG A 227 18.84 16.71 -13.91
CA ARG A 227 20.05 16.92 -14.72
C ARG A 227 19.76 16.86 -16.22
N ASP A 228 18.76 16.06 -16.61
CA ASP A 228 18.30 16.01 -18.00
C ASP A 228 17.62 17.33 -18.37
N LYS A 229 18.31 18.13 -19.19
CA LYS A 229 17.82 19.44 -19.69
C LYS A 229 16.52 19.33 -20.46
N ASN A 230 16.30 18.23 -21.20
CA ASN A 230 15.06 18.03 -21.94
C ASN A 230 13.90 17.78 -20.97
N LEU A 231 14.09 16.88 -19.99
CA LEU A 231 13.09 16.64 -18.95
C LEU A 231 12.77 17.93 -18.18
N ARG A 232 13.79 18.72 -17.79
CA ARG A 232 13.62 20.04 -17.16
C ARG A 232 12.76 20.98 -17.99
N LYS A 233 13.01 21.06 -19.29
CA LYS A 233 12.31 21.96 -20.22
C LYS A 233 10.85 21.55 -20.38
N MET A 234 10.60 20.26 -20.50
CA MET A 234 9.26 19.71 -20.66
C MET A 234 8.42 19.88 -19.40
N LEU A 235 8.93 19.47 -18.25
CA LEU A 235 8.27 19.68 -16.95
C LEU A 235 8.13 21.16 -16.60
N GLY A 236 9.03 22.03 -17.08
CA GLY A 236 8.89 23.48 -16.92
C GLY A 236 7.73 24.08 -17.71
N ARG A 237 7.44 23.55 -18.91
CA ARG A 237 6.25 23.94 -19.71
C ARG A 237 4.96 23.34 -19.13
N GLY A 238 5.09 22.18 -18.49
CA GLY A 238 3.99 21.36 -18.01
C GLY A 238 3.57 20.35 -19.05
N ILE A 239 3.53 19.10 -18.63
CA ILE A 239 3.18 17.96 -19.47
C ILE A 239 1.74 17.59 -19.18
N GLU A 240 0.91 17.55 -20.22
CA GLU A 240 -0.48 17.09 -20.07
C GLU A 240 -0.51 15.63 -19.63
N THR A 241 -1.33 15.35 -18.63
CA THR A 241 -1.50 14.05 -18.00
C THR A 241 -2.98 13.79 -17.73
N GLN A 242 -3.35 12.53 -17.46
CA GLN A 242 -4.75 12.10 -17.40
C GLN A 242 -4.98 11.07 -16.29
N MET A 243 -6.22 11.04 -15.77
CA MET A 243 -6.70 10.02 -14.82
C MET A 243 -7.43 8.89 -15.57
N GLY A 244 -7.09 7.62 -15.32
CA GLY A 244 -7.82 6.42 -15.79
C GLY A 244 -7.81 6.20 -17.31
N SER A 245 -8.07 5.00 -17.87
CA SER A 245 -8.56 3.71 -17.37
C SER A 245 -7.74 2.51 -17.86
N SER A 246 -6.64 2.76 -18.58
CA SER A 246 -5.83 1.72 -19.25
C SER A 246 -4.54 1.34 -18.52
N PHE A 247 -4.15 2.11 -17.51
CA PHE A 247 -2.88 1.96 -16.78
C PHE A 247 -3.19 1.95 -15.29
N GLN A 248 -3.32 0.76 -14.71
CA GLN A 248 -3.34 0.60 -13.28
C GLN A 248 -1.95 0.13 -12.88
N VAL A 249 -1.05 1.07 -12.61
CA VAL A 249 0.25 0.69 -12.07
C VAL A 249 0.04 0.25 -10.62
N PHE A 250 0.16 -1.04 -10.36
CA PHE A 250 -0.20 -1.63 -9.07
C PHE A 250 0.93 -1.52 -8.04
N PRO A 251 0.85 -0.64 -7.03
CA PRO A 251 1.60 -0.86 -5.81
C PRO A 251 1.10 -2.17 -5.18
N SER A 252 2.00 -3.14 -5.05
CA SER A 252 1.74 -4.45 -4.45
C SER A 252 1.27 -4.37 -3.00
N SER A 253 1.47 -3.24 -2.32
CA SER A 253 0.98 -3.00 -0.96
C SER A 253 -0.55 -2.84 -0.84
N SER A 254 -1.26 -2.50 -1.92
CA SER A 254 -2.71 -2.30 -1.87
C SER A 254 -3.48 -3.55 -2.31
N SER A 255 -3.77 -4.46 -1.37
CA SER A 255 -4.57 -5.67 -1.65
C SER A 255 -5.95 -5.38 -2.29
N LEU A 256 -6.51 -4.19 -2.09
CA LEU A 256 -7.78 -3.80 -2.75
C LEU A 256 -7.60 -3.55 -4.25
N GLN A 257 -6.42 -3.10 -4.69
CA GLN A 257 -6.17 -2.87 -6.11
C GLN A 257 -6.22 -4.15 -6.92
N TYR A 258 -5.55 -5.19 -6.43
CA TYR A 258 -5.66 -6.51 -7.04
C TYR A 258 -7.11 -6.98 -7.16
N LEU A 259 -7.94 -6.70 -6.16
CA LEU A 259 -9.36 -7.05 -6.20
C LEU A 259 -10.16 -6.20 -7.19
N ARG A 260 -9.80 -4.93 -7.39
CA ARG A 260 -10.41 -4.05 -8.40
C ARG A 260 -10.09 -4.51 -9.81
N VAL A 261 -8.87 -4.98 -10.07
CA VAL A 261 -8.50 -5.64 -11.33
C VAL A 261 -9.40 -6.83 -11.58
N LEU A 262 -9.49 -7.73 -10.60
CA LEU A 262 -10.36 -8.89 -10.72
C LEU A 262 -11.80 -8.47 -11.00
N ASN A 263 -12.30 -7.40 -10.37
CA ASN A 263 -13.64 -6.88 -10.64
C ASN A 263 -13.84 -6.40 -12.10
N GLN A 264 -12.82 -5.83 -12.73
CA GLN A 264 -12.89 -5.41 -14.14
C GLN A 264 -12.92 -6.59 -15.11
N LEU A 265 -12.34 -7.72 -14.72
CA LEU A 265 -12.26 -8.94 -15.54
C LEU A 265 -13.49 -9.84 -15.40
N VAL A 266 -14.48 -9.43 -14.60
CA VAL A 266 -15.70 -10.20 -14.39
C VAL A 266 -16.49 -10.29 -15.69
N ASP A 267 -16.68 -11.51 -16.17
CA ASP A 267 -17.52 -11.82 -17.31
C ASP A 267 -18.97 -11.96 -16.84
N ILE A 268 -19.86 -11.12 -17.36
CA ILE A 268 -21.28 -11.07 -16.96
C ILE A 268 -22.10 -11.70 -18.09
N LYS A 269 -22.49 -12.97 -17.89
CA LYS A 269 -23.31 -13.74 -18.83
C LYS A 269 -24.68 -13.99 -18.22
N GLY A 270 -25.62 -13.09 -18.52
CA GLY A 270 -26.96 -13.12 -17.95
C GLY A 270 -26.93 -13.02 -16.42
N THR A 271 -27.35 -14.09 -15.74
CA THR A 271 -27.33 -14.15 -14.27
C THR A 271 -25.99 -14.61 -13.70
N ARG A 272 -25.11 -15.22 -14.51
CA ARG A 272 -23.79 -15.70 -14.08
C ARG A 272 -22.75 -14.59 -14.15
N LYS A 273 -21.87 -14.56 -13.15
CA LYS A 273 -20.74 -13.63 -13.04
C LYS A 273 -19.52 -14.46 -12.73
N GLU A 274 -18.61 -14.54 -13.69
CA GLU A 274 -17.52 -15.49 -13.65
C GLU A 274 -16.18 -14.77 -13.84
N LEU A 275 -15.16 -15.27 -13.16
CA LEU A 275 -13.76 -14.92 -13.40
C LEU A 275 -13.04 -16.14 -13.95
N ASN A 276 -12.34 -15.94 -15.05
CA ASN A 276 -11.59 -17.00 -15.71
C ASN A 276 -10.09 -16.77 -15.51
N MET A 277 -9.39 -17.77 -15.00
CA MET A 277 -7.96 -17.72 -14.71
C MET A 277 -7.13 -17.43 -15.97
N GLY A 278 -7.53 -17.94 -17.13
CA GLY A 278 -6.91 -17.64 -18.42
C GLY A 278 -6.99 -16.15 -18.75
N LYS A 279 -8.17 -15.52 -18.60
CA LYS A 279 -8.34 -14.07 -18.79
C LYS A 279 -7.55 -13.24 -17.77
N ILE A 280 -7.46 -13.72 -16.53
CA ILE A 280 -6.65 -13.07 -15.49
C ILE A 280 -5.18 -13.14 -15.84
N GLN A 281 -4.67 -14.32 -16.22
CA GLN A 281 -3.31 -14.49 -16.68
C GLN A 281 -3.04 -13.59 -17.89
N GLU A 282 -3.87 -13.67 -18.92
CA GLU A 282 -3.79 -12.83 -20.12
C GLU A 282 -3.73 -11.34 -19.74
N PHE A 283 -4.62 -10.84 -18.89
CA PHE A 283 -4.58 -9.44 -18.47
C PHE A 283 -3.28 -9.06 -17.76
N PHE A 284 -2.85 -9.85 -16.77
CA PHE A 284 -1.63 -9.56 -16.01
C PHE A 284 -0.39 -9.71 -16.88
N TYR A 285 -0.33 -10.70 -17.76
CA TYR A 285 0.73 -10.84 -18.74
C TYR A 285 0.66 -9.70 -19.75
N GLU A 286 -0.41 -9.44 -20.47
CA GLU A 286 -0.46 -8.34 -21.45
C GLU A 286 -0.18 -6.97 -20.83
N LYS A 287 -0.75 -6.64 -19.68
CA LYS A 287 -0.53 -5.34 -19.02
C LYS A 287 0.84 -5.24 -18.37
N GLU A 288 1.20 -6.16 -17.48
CA GLU A 288 2.52 -6.09 -16.81
C GLU A 288 3.66 -6.42 -17.79
N PHE A 289 3.46 -7.26 -18.82
CA PHE A 289 4.48 -7.56 -19.85
C PHE A 289 4.59 -6.45 -20.90
N ALA A 290 3.51 -5.74 -21.27
CA ALA A 290 3.65 -4.53 -22.10
C ALA A 290 4.35 -3.40 -21.33
N GLU A 291 4.10 -3.30 -20.03
CA GLU A 291 4.73 -2.31 -19.15
C GLU A 291 6.18 -2.65 -18.80
N LEU A 292 6.49 -3.93 -18.62
CA LEU A 292 7.88 -4.38 -18.50
C LEU A 292 8.55 -4.32 -19.89
N CYS A 293 8.14 -5.07 -20.89
CA CYS A 293 8.94 -5.40 -22.09
C CYS A 293 9.05 -4.31 -23.15
N SER A 294 10.02 -3.43 -22.96
CA SER A 294 10.75 -2.77 -24.05
C SER A 294 12.21 -3.28 -24.20
N SER A 295 12.50 -4.46 -23.64
CA SER A 295 13.72 -5.25 -23.90
C SER A 295 13.43 -6.76 -23.82
N LEU A 296 13.80 -7.47 -24.88
CA LEU A 296 13.44 -8.85 -25.24
C LEU A 296 13.97 -9.98 -24.33
N GLU A 297 14.73 -9.67 -23.27
CA GLU A 297 15.38 -10.70 -22.42
C GLU A 297 14.57 -11.07 -21.15
N ARG A 298 13.28 -10.73 -21.10
CA ARG A 298 12.44 -10.73 -19.89
C ARG A 298 11.68 -12.01 -19.53
N MET A 299 11.84 -13.10 -20.29
CA MET A 299 10.85 -14.19 -20.26
C MET A 299 10.84 -15.05 -18.98
N ASN A 300 11.97 -15.30 -18.29
CA ASN A 300 12.00 -16.35 -17.26
C ASN A 300 11.89 -15.90 -15.79
N ARG A 301 12.16 -14.63 -15.45
CA ARG A 301 11.99 -14.13 -14.06
C ARG A 301 10.70 -13.33 -13.85
N SER A 302 10.11 -12.79 -14.92
CA SER A 302 8.86 -12.03 -14.88
C SER A 302 7.66 -12.93 -14.57
N SER A 303 7.59 -14.13 -15.15
CA SER A 303 6.45 -15.05 -14.99
C SER A 303 6.24 -15.53 -13.56
N VAL A 304 7.30 -15.83 -12.81
CA VAL A 304 7.20 -16.24 -11.40
C VAL A 304 6.62 -15.10 -10.54
N PHE A 305 7.02 -13.87 -10.80
CA PHE A 305 6.52 -12.69 -10.08
C PHE A 305 5.06 -12.39 -10.41
N ILE A 306 4.71 -12.41 -11.70
CA ILE A 306 3.34 -12.23 -12.20
C ILE A 306 2.43 -13.32 -11.59
N ASN A 307 2.84 -14.58 -11.66
CA ASN A 307 2.06 -15.70 -11.10
C ASN A 307 1.86 -15.55 -9.58
N ARG A 308 2.88 -15.11 -8.85
CA ARG A 308 2.74 -14.84 -7.40
C ARG A 308 1.72 -13.74 -7.13
N ARG A 309 1.71 -12.66 -7.92
CA ARG A 309 0.73 -11.57 -7.80
C ARG A 309 -0.68 -12.04 -8.11
N ILE A 310 -0.87 -12.80 -9.19
CA ILE A 310 -2.16 -13.40 -9.53
C ILE A 310 -2.65 -14.28 -8.38
N GLN A 311 -1.79 -15.15 -7.84
CA GLN A 311 -2.17 -16.02 -6.73
C GLN A 311 -2.53 -15.23 -5.47
N MET A 312 -1.79 -14.15 -5.16
CA MET A 312 -2.14 -13.25 -4.06
C MET A 312 -3.50 -12.59 -4.26
N ALA A 313 -3.81 -12.12 -5.48
CA ALA A 313 -5.10 -11.54 -5.82
C ALA A 313 -6.25 -12.54 -5.63
N ILE A 314 -6.08 -13.75 -6.14
CA ILE A 314 -7.07 -14.84 -6.04
C ILE A 314 -7.28 -15.29 -4.61
N ASN A 315 -6.19 -15.57 -3.87
CA ASN A 315 -6.28 -15.95 -2.47
C ASN A 315 -6.99 -14.86 -1.66
N LYS A 316 -6.66 -13.58 -1.91
CA LYS A 316 -7.34 -12.48 -1.23
C LYS A 316 -8.82 -12.41 -1.58
N ALA A 317 -9.17 -12.60 -2.85
CA ALA A 317 -10.56 -12.61 -3.30
C ALA A 317 -11.37 -13.73 -2.66
N LEU A 318 -10.78 -14.91 -2.47
CA LEU A 318 -11.35 -16.03 -1.71
C LEU A 318 -11.49 -15.67 -0.23
N ASP A 319 -10.45 -15.13 0.39
CA ASP A 319 -10.43 -14.76 1.83
C ASP A 319 -11.49 -13.73 2.20
N ILE A 320 -11.75 -12.76 1.31
CA ILE A 320 -12.80 -11.74 1.53
C ILE A 320 -14.19 -12.24 1.09
N ASP A 321 -14.31 -13.50 0.66
CA ASP A 321 -15.53 -14.10 0.15
C ASP A 321 -16.08 -13.38 -1.11
N PHE A 322 -15.21 -12.75 -1.91
CA PHE A 322 -15.62 -12.09 -3.15
C PHE A 322 -15.86 -13.09 -4.28
N ILE A 323 -15.02 -14.12 -4.36
CA ILE A 323 -15.14 -15.22 -5.32
C ILE A 323 -15.25 -16.57 -4.62
N GLU A 324 -15.73 -17.58 -5.34
CA GLU A 324 -15.68 -19.00 -4.92
C GLU A 324 -15.23 -19.88 -6.09
N THR A 325 -14.61 -21.02 -5.74
CA THR A 325 -14.22 -22.04 -6.71
C THR A 325 -15.45 -22.73 -7.30
N THR A 326 -15.41 -23.02 -8.59
CA THR A 326 -16.42 -23.84 -9.26
C THR A 326 -15.91 -25.26 -9.49
N GLU A 327 -16.78 -26.15 -9.99
CA GLU A 327 -16.39 -27.50 -10.43
C GLU A 327 -15.39 -27.47 -11.61
N SER A 328 -15.39 -26.38 -12.39
CA SER A 328 -14.48 -26.17 -13.51
C SER A 328 -13.16 -25.55 -13.04
N PRO A 329 -12.02 -26.24 -13.22
CA PRO A 329 -10.72 -25.70 -12.83
C PRO A 329 -10.44 -24.36 -13.51
N GLY A 330 -10.00 -23.37 -12.72
CA GLY A 330 -9.67 -22.04 -13.24
C GLY A 330 -10.88 -21.15 -13.55
N ILE A 331 -12.09 -21.55 -13.19
CA ILE A 331 -13.29 -20.69 -13.22
C ILE A 331 -13.77 -20.43 -11.81
N PHE A 332 -14.01 -19.16 -11.50
CA PHE A 332 -14.49 -18.70 -10.21
C PHE A 332 -15.84 -17.99 -10.35
N ASN A 333 -16.79 -18.28 -9.46
CA ASN A 333 -18.04 -17.53 -9.38
C ASN A 333 -17.83 -16.27 -8.54
N VAL A 334 -18.32 -15.13 -9.03
CA VAL A 334 -18.32 -13.87 -8.28
C VAL A 334 -19.58 -13.79 -7.44
N LYS A 335 -19.41 -13.71 -6.12
CA LYS A 335 -20.52 -13.67 -5.15
C LYS A 335 -21.15 -12.27 -5.10
N THR A 336 -21.95 -11.94 -6.11
CA THR A 336 -22.64 -10.66 -6.25
C THR A 336 -24.06 -10.81 -6.79
N ARG A 337 -24.96 -9.93 -6.34
CA ARG A 337 -26.30 -9.76 -6.93
C ARG A 337 -26.30 -8.73 -8.06
N SER A 338 -25.29 -7.87 -8.13
CA SER A 338 -25.18 -6.81 -9.14
C SER A 338 -24.80 -7.38 -10.50
N THR A 339 -25.35 -6.80 -11.56
CA THR A 339 -25.07 -7.14 -12.95
C THR A 339 -24.26 -6.05 -13.67
N ASN A 340 -23.88 -4.99 -12.96
CA ASN A 340 -23.08 -3.89 -13.46
C ASN A 340 -21.74 -3.86 -12.71
N ILE A 341 -20.61 -3.90 -13.44
CA ILE A 341 -19.25 -3.91 -12.89
C ILE A 341 -18.99 -2.79 -11.87
N ARG A 342 -19.46 -1.57 -12.15
CA ARG A 342 -19.31 -0.42 -11.22
C ARG A 342 -20.12 -0.62 -9.94
N GLN A 343 -21.27 -1.29 -10.04
CA GLN A 343 -22.08 -1.63 -8.87
C GLN A 343 -21.50 -2.83 -8.12
N ILE A 344 -20.86 -3.80 -8.80
CA ILE A 344 -20.17 -4.91 -8.14
C ILE A 344 -19.07 -4.37 -7.23
N GLU A 345 -18.29 -3.38 -7.69
CA GLU A 345 -17.27 -2.73 -6.88
C GLU A 345 -17.86 -2.11 -5.59
N LYS A 346 -18.80 -1.17 -5.76
CA LYS A 346 -19.37 -0.39 -4.65
C LYS A 346 -20.25 -1.21 -3.70
N ASN A 347 -21.06 -2.12 -4.24
CA ASN A 347 -22.09 -2.82 -3.47
C ASN A 347 -21.63 -4.19 -2.98
N THR A 348 -20.57 -4.75 -3.55
CA THR A 348 -20.08 -6.08 -3.20
C THR A 348 -18.64 -6.05 -2.73
N LEU A 349 -17.72 -5.58 -3.56
CA LEU A 349 -16.29 -5.71 -3.29
C LEU A 349 -15.85 -4.86 -2.09
N GLU A 350 -16.15 -3.56 -2.10
CA GLU A 350 -15.76 -2.65 -1.01
C GLU A 350 -16.39 -3.06 0.33
N PRO A 351 -17.70 -3.35 0.43
CA PRO A 351 -18.29 -3.83 1.69
C PRO A 351 -17.66 -5.13 2.20
N LYS A 352 -17.35 -6.09 1.31
CA LYS A 352 -16.69 -7.34 1.70
C LYS A 352 -15.26 -7.10 2.19
N TYR A 353 -14.52 -6.23 1.52
CA TYR A 353 -13.18 -5.84 1.96
C TYR A 353 -13.19 -5.11 3.32
N VAL A 354 -14.13 -4.18 3.53
CA VAL A 354 -14.31 -3.48 4.82
C VAL A 354 -14.62 -4.49 5.93
N ARG A 355 -15.56 -5.40 5.72
CA ARG A 355 -15.88 -6.47 6.70
C ARG A 355 -14.67 -7.35 6.98
N TYR A 356 -13.92 -7.72 5.96
CA TYR A 356 -12.70 -8.49 6.13
C TYR A 356 -11.68 -7.75 7.00
N LYS A 357 -11.40 -6.47 6.70
CA LYS A 357 -10.47 -5.64 7.49
C LYS A 357 -10.96 -5.41 8.92
N LEU A 358 -12.27 -5.26 9.12
CA LEU A 358 -12.88 -5.22 10.45
C LEU A 358 -12.65 -6.52 11.22
N ARG A 359 -12.83 -7.68 10.60
CA ARG A 359 -12.55 -8.98 11.23
C ARG A 359 -11.08 -9.16 11.59
N GLU A 360 -10.15 -8.67 10.76
CA GLU A 360 -8.72 -8.67 11.10
C GLU A 360 -8.45 -7.79 12.33
N LYS A 361 -8.98 -6.56 12.38
CA LYS A 361 -8.85 -5.67 13.54
C LYS A 361 -9.51 -6.25 14.79
N GLU A 362 -10.68 -6.88 14.65
CA GLU A 362 -11.40 -7.53 15.73
C GLU A 362 -10.60 -8.69 16.31
N ARG A 363 -10.03 -9.53 15.45
CA ARG A 363 -9.18 -10.65 15.87
C ARG A 363 -7.97 -10.15 16.65
N ALA A 364 -7.24 -9.18 16.11
CA ALA A 364 -6.09 -8.58 16.79
C ALA A 364 -6.48 -7.93 18.14
N PHE A 365 -7.64 -7.26 18.20
CA PHE A 365 -8.17 -6.68 19.44
C PHE A 365 -8.51 -7.77 20.47
N ARG A 366 -9.15 -8.86 20.06
CA ARG A 366 -9.48 -10.00 20.94
C ARG A 366 -8.23 -10.73 21.43
N GLU A 367 -7.24 -10.94 20.58
CA GLU A 367 -5.95 -11.54 20.94
C GLU A 367 -5.21 -10.70 21.98
N LYS A 368 -5.09 -9.39 21.73
CA LYS A 368 -4.50 -8.46 22.71
C LYS A 368 -5.24 -8.49 24.05
N ASN A 369 -6.57 -8.47 24.02
CA ASN A 369 -7.38 -8.51 25.24
C ASN A 369 -7.30 -9.83 25.98
N LYS A 370 -7.15 -10.97 25.28
CA LYS A 370 -6.89 -12.27 25.93
C LYS A 370 -5.58 -12.22 26.70
N ALA A 371 -4.51 -11.74 26.07
CA ALA A 371 -3.21 -11.62 26.71
C ALA A 371 -3.23 -10.71 27.94
N GLU A 372 -3.82 -9.53 27.82
CA GLU A 372 -3.92 -8.58 28.94
C GLU A 372 -4.81 -9.08 30.07
N CYS A 373 -5.97 -9.66 29.74
CA CYS A 373 -6.89 -10.22 30.73
C CYS A 373 -6.28 -11.38 31.51
N PHE A 374 -5.57 -12.29 30.82
CA PHE A 374 -4.84 -13.37 31.45
C PHE A 374 -3.77 -12.82 32.42
N ARG A 375 -2.97 -11.85 31.97
CA ARG A 375 -1.92 -11.24 32.79
C ARG A 375 -2.48 -10.57 34.05
N GLU A 376 -3.51 -9.75 33.92
CA GLU A 376 -4.14 -9.05 35.05
C GLU A 376 -4.71 -10.03 36.08
N LEU A 377 -5.49 -11.01 35.62
CA LEU A 377 -6.08 -12.01 36.51
C LEU A 377 -5.03 -12.90 37.17
N ARG A 378 -3.97 -13.25 36.45
CA ARG A 378 -2.84 -14.00 37.01
C ARG A 378 -2.17 -13.23 38.13
N GLU A 379 -1.87 -11.94 37.90
CA GLU A 379 -1.28 -11.08 38.93
C GLU A 379 -2.18 -10.94 40.16
N GLU A 380 -3.49 -10.78 39.96
CA GLU A 380 -4.47 -10.74 41.06
C GLU A 380 -4.50 -12.05 41.83
N PHE A 381 -4.59 -13.19 41.14
CA PHE A 381 -4.59 -14.51 41.77
C PHE A 381 -3.30 -14.75 42.56
N GLU A 382 -2.13 -14.48 41.97
CA GLU A 382 -0.84 -14.67 42.64
C GLU A 382 -0.70 -13.77 43.88
N LYS A 383 -1.25 -12.54 43.86
CA LYS A 383 -1.29 -11.66 45.05
C LYS A 383 -2.16 -12.24 46.17
N VAL A 384 -3.36 -12.74 45.83
CA VAL A 384 -4.26 -13.37 46.80
C VAL A 384 -3.64 -14.65 47.38
N PHE A 385 -3.04 -15.47 46.52
CA PHE A 385 -2.40 -16.74 46.89
C PHE A 385 -1.20 -16.55 47.82
N LYS A 386 -0.33 -15.56 47.52
CA LYS A 386 0.79 -15.18 48.41
C LYS A 386 0.30 -14.70 49.77
N LYS A 387 -0.81 -13.94 49.80
CA LYS A 387 -1.40 -13.43 51.04
C LYS A 387 -2.00 -14.57 51.89
N GLN A 388 -2.72 -15.51 51.29
CA GLN A 388 -3.24 -16.70 51.99
C GLN A 388 -2.14 -17.60 52.55
N LYS A 389 -1.11 -17.92 51.74
CA LYS A 389 0.06 -18.69 52.23
C LYS A 389 0.80 -18.00 53.36
N SER A 390 0.87 -16.67 53.37
CA SER A 390 1.48 -15.93 54.47
C SER A 390 0.65 -16.04 55.76
N LEU A 391 -0.69 -16.02 55.66
CA LEU A 391 -1.60 -16.14 56.80
C LEU A 391 -1.62 -17.56 57.37
N GLU A 392 -1.60 -18.60 56.53
CA GLU A 392 -1.53 -20.00 56.98
C GLU A 392 -0.23 -20.29 57.73
N LYS A 393 0.89 -19.67 57.33
CA LYS A 393 2.19 -19.75 58.02
C LYS A 393 2.22 -19.08 59.40
N TRP A 394 1.25 -18.21 59.70
CA TRP A 394 1.09 -17.57 61.01
C TRP A 394 0.09 -18.32 61.91
N LEU A 395 -0.75 -19.17 61.32
CA LEU A 395 -1.76 -19.98 62.01
C LEU A 395 -1.29 -21.43 62.28
N THR A 396 -0.11 -21.80 61.77
CA THR A 396 0.65 -23.02 62.12
C THR A 396 1.87 -22.62 62.93
#